data_AF-A0A974UYK6-F1
#
_entry.id   AF-A0A974UYK6-F1
#
_cell.length_a   1.000
_cell.length_b   1.000
_cell.length_c   1.000
_cell.angle_alpha   90.00
_cell.angle_beta   90.00
_cell.angle_gamma   90.00
#
_symmetry.space_group_name_H-M   'P 1'
#
loop_
_entity.id
_entity.type
_entity.pdbx_description
1 polymer ?
#
loop_
_entity_poly.entity_id
_entity_poly.type
_entity_poly.pdbx_seq_one_letter_code
_entity_poly.pdbx_strand_id
1 'polypeptide(L)'
;MAGLKGLDPTFGMNSAETLLTGVDQDTVTANPRADRLIAEPDGSVVVTTVTDELRDALAGADEEHRRQVAELSAQMEELGEGCDPADVLPAVEELAALAREARAAGERLYCRMCL
;
A
#
# COMPACT_ATOMS: atom_id res chain seq x y z
N MET A 1 1.48 13.91 13.47
CA MET A 1 1.90 13.02 12.36
C MET A 1 2.51 11.79 12.97
N ALA A 2 1.69 10.77 13.27
CA ALA A 2 2.21 9.43 13.49
C ALA A 2 2.83 9.00 12.15
N GLY A 3 4.15 8.96 12.09
CA GLY A 3 4.84 8.50 10.89
C GLY A 3 4.51 7.02 10.68
N LEU A 4 4.38 6.63 9.42
CA LEU A 4 4.14 5.26 8.95
C LEU A 4 5.34 4.31 9.22
N LYS A 5 6.01 4.46 10.37
CA LYS A 5 7.17 3.67 10.79
C LYS A 5 6.66 2.42 11.51
N GLY A 6 6.93 1.25 10.95
CA GLY A 6 6.58 -0.05 11.56
C GLY A 6 5.62 -0.89 10.73
N LEU A 7 4.95 -0.32 9.72
CA LEU A 7 4.24 -1.12 8.73
C LEU A 7 5.26 -1.95 7.96
N ASP A 8 5.06 -3.27 7.95
CA ASP A 8 5.43 -4.07 6.80
C ASP A 8 4.43 -3.73 5.67
N PRO A 9 4.82 -2.89 4.71
CA PRO A 9 3.92 -2.47 3.65
C PRO A 9 3.67 -3.62 2.67
N THR A 10 4.51 -4.66 2.62
CA THR A 10 4.32 -5.77 1.67
C THR A 10 3.10 -6.62 2.03
N PHE A 11 2.90 -6.93 3.32
CA PHE A 11 1.66 -7.61 3.75
C PHE A 11 0.40 -6.74 3.57
N GLY A 12 0.53 -5.44 3.83
CA GLY A 12 -0.58 -4.48 3.68
C GLY A 12 -0.97 -4.23 2.23
N MET A 13 -0.01 -4.20 1.30
CA MET A 13 -0.25 -3.86 -0.11
C MET A 13 -1.10 -4.92 -0.82
N ASN A 14 -0.81 -6.22 -0.64
CA ASN A 14 -1.59 -7.28 -1.30
C ASN A 14 -3.04 -7.35 -0.78
N SER A 15 -3.22 -7.13 0.52
CA SER A 15 -4.54 -7.10 1.16
C SER A 15 -5.34 -5.88 0.68
N ALA A 16 -4.70 -4.73 0.55
CA ALA A 16 -5.33 -3.53 -0.01
C ALA A 16 -5.69 -3.71 -1.50
N GLU A 17 -4.84 -4.36 -2.29
CA GLU A 17 -5.15 -4.67 -3.70
C GLU A 17 -6.35 -5.61 -3.81
N THR A 18 -6.37 -6.68 -3.01
CA THR A 18 -7.48 -7.63 -2.93
C THR A 18 -8.79 -6.91 -2.62
N LEU A 19 -8.78 -6.04 -1.60
CA LEU A 19 -9.95 -5.26 -1.18
C LEU A 19 -10.43 -4.33 -2.30
N LEU A 20 -9.52 -3.56 -2.92
CA LEU A 20 -9.87 -2.51 -3.88
C LEU A 20 -10.25 -3.05 -5.26
N THR A 21 -9.70 -4.20 -5.66
CA THR A 21 -9.93 -4.79 -6.98
C THR A 21 -10.95 -5.92 -6.96
N GLY A 22 -11.19 -6.53 -5.78
CA GLY A 22 -11.98 -7.74 -5.64
C GLY A 22 -11.29 -9.00 -6.19
N VAL A 23 -10.03 -8.89 -6.63
CA VAL A 23 -9.21 -10.03 -7.09
C VAL A 23 -8.72 -10.79 -5.87
N ASP A 24 -8.72 -12.12 -5.93
CA ASP A 24 -8.28 -12.94 -4.81
C ASP A 24 -6.76 -12.82 -4.54
N GLN A 25 -6.38 -13.10 -3.30
CA GLN A 25 -5.01 -12.92 -2.83
C GLN A 25 -3.99 -13.84 -3.55
N ASP A 26 -4.39 -15.06 -3.97
CA ASP A 26 -3.49 -15.95 -4.72
C ASP A 26 -3.17 -15.35 -6.09
N THR A 27 -4.16 -14.74 -6.74
CA THR A 27 -3.96 -14.03 -8.01
C THR A 27 -3.10 -12.78 -7.83
N VAL A 28 -3.34 -11.97 -6.79
CA VAL A 28 -2.54 -10.77 -6.48
C VAL A 28 -1.08 -11.16 -6.26
N THR A 29 -0.82 -12.14 -5.39
CA THR A 29 0.54 -12.58 -5.04
C THR A 29 1.26 -13.31 -6.19
N ALA A 30 0.51 -13.89 -7.14
CA ALA A 30 1.09 -14.45 -8.36
C ALA A 30 1.58 -13.39 -9.36
N ASN A 31 1.24 -12.11 -9.17
CA ASN A 31 1.74 -11.02 -10.01
C ASN A 31 3.28 -10.94 -9.89
N PRO A 32 4.04 -10.95 -11.00
CA PRO A 32 5.51 -10.86 -10.96
C PRO A 32 6.07 -9.57 -10.34
N ARG A 33 5.20 -8.58 -10.10
CA ARG A 33 5.51 -7.31 -9.43
C ARG A 33 4.90 -7.20 -8.03
N ALA A 34 4.22 -8.22 -7.53
CA ALA A 34 3.83 -8.24 -6.12
C ALA A 34 5.10 -8.31 -5.27
N ASP A 35 5.34 -7.25 -4.48
CA ASP A 35 6.40 -7.13 -3.48
C ASP A 35 7.83 -7.49 -3.94
N ARG A 36 8.10 -7.39 -5.23
CA ARG A 36 9.38 -7.81 -5.78
C ARG A 36 10.50 -6.88 -5.29
N LEU A 37 11.48 -7.45 -4.60
CA LEU A 37 12.69 -6.75 -4.18
C LEU A 37 13.46 -6.20 -5.40
N ILE A 38 13.72 -4.90 -5.37
CA ILE A 38 14.52 -4.17 -6.36
C ILE A 38 15.91 -3.85 -5.82
N ALA A 39 15.98 -3.41 -4.57
CA ALA A 39 17.25 -3.06 -3.93
C ALA A 39 17.19 -3.24 -2.41
N GLU A 40 18.31 -3.68 -1.85
CA GLU A 40 18.56 -3.75 -0.40
C GLU A 40 20.00 -3.30 -0.13
N PRO A 41 20.32 -2.00 -0.28
CA PRO A 41 21.64 -1.52 0.09
C PRO A 41 21.80 -1.67 1.60
N ASP A 42 22.90 -2.32 2.02
CA ASP A 42 23.35 -2.49 3.42
C ASP A 42 22.36 -3.09 4.44
N GLY A 43 21.17 -3.51 4.01
CA GLY A 43 20.14 -4.09 4.86
C GLY A 43 19.34 -3.06 5.68
N SER A 44 19.68 -1.77 5.63
CA SER A 44 18.92 -0.72 6.33
C SER A 44 17.81 -0.09 5.48
N VAL A 45 17.84 -0.32 4.17
CA VAL A 45 16.83 0.17 3.23
C VAL A 45 16.38 -0.98 2.36
N VAL A 46 15.08 -1.11 2.18
CA VAL A 46 14.46 -2.08 1.27
C VAL A 46 13.62 -1.31 0.25
N VAL A 47 13.79 -1.63 -1.03
CA VAL A 47 12.96 -1.09 -2.11
C VAL A 47 12.26 -2.23 -2.82
N THR A 48 10.93 -2.25 -2.78
CA THR A 48 10.08 -3.23 -3.47
C THR A 48 9.23 -2.57 -4.55
N THR A 49 8.77 -3.36 -5.52
CA THR A 49 7.77 -2.90 -6.49
C THR A 49 6.39 -2.79 -5.88
N VAL A 50 5.60 -1.85 -6.39
CA VAL A 50 4.14 -1.86 -6.29
C VAL A 50 3.59 -2.35 -7.63
N THR A 51 2.52 -3.16 -7.60
CA THR A 51 1.80 -3.63 -8.79
C THR A 51 1.17 -2.44 -9.52
N ASP A 52 0.99 -2.58 -10.83
CA ASP A 52 0.34 -1.51 -11.61
C ASP A 52 -1.17 -1.49 -11.31
N GLU A 53 -1.72 -2.66 -10.97
CA GLU A 53 -3.09 -2.89 -10.53
C GLU A 53 -3.41 -2.16 -9.20
N LEU A 54 -2.57 -2.30 -8.17
CA LEU A 54 -2.77 -1.56 -6.91
C LEU A 54 -2.65 -0.05 -7.11
N ARG A 55 -1.69 0.42 -7.92
CA ARG A 55 -1.59 1.85 -8.29
C ARG A 55 -2.91 2.31 -8.92
N ASP A 56 -3.43 1.58 -9.90
CA ASP A 56 -4.63 2.01 -10.61
C ASP A 56 -5.88 1.95 -9.74
N ALA A 57 -5.96 0.97 -8.85
CA ALA A 57 -7.03 0.82 -7.86
C ALA A 57 -7.01 1.96 -6.84
N LEU A 58 -5.85 2.29 -6.25
CA LEU A 58 -5.70 3.44 -5.35
C LEU A 58 -6.01 4.77 -6.05
N ALA A 59 -5.61 4.92 -7.31
CA ALA A 59 -5.89 6.12 -8.09
C ALA A 59 -7.40 6.31 -8.33
N GLY A 60 -8.15 5.21 -8.48
CA GLY A 60 -9.59 5.18 -8.72
C GLY A 60 -10.45 5.10 -7.46
N ALA A 61 -9.87 4.80 -6.29
CA ALA A 61 -10.59 4.62 -5.03
C ALA A 61 -11.35 5.90 -4.64
N ASP A 62 -12.65 5.77 -4.42
CA ASP A 62 -13.47 6.83 -3.84
C ASP A 62 -13.28 6.94 -2.31
N GLU A 63 -14.04 7.82 -1.67
CA GLU A 63 -13.92 8.04 -0.22
C GLU A 63 -14.28 6.80 0.61
N GLU A 64 -15.26 6.01 0.18
CA GLU A 64 -15.67 4.81 0.88
C GLU A 64 -14.59 3.73 0.81
N HIS A 65 -14.05 3.49 -0.39
CA HIS A 65 -12.95 2.54 -0.57
C HIS A 65 -11.71 2.96 0.24
N ARG A 66 -11.38 4.25 0.31
CA ARG A 66 -10.25 4.74 1.12
C ARG A 66 -10.47 4.51 2.62
N ARG A 67 -11.69 4.71 3.12
CA ARG A 67 -12.02 4.39 4.52
C ARG A 67 -11.89 2.89 4.81
N GLN A 68 -12.35 2.04 3.89
CA GLN A 68 -12.20 0.59 4.04
C GLN A 68 -10.73 0.15 4.07
N VAL A 69 -9.87 0.75 3.24
CA VAL A 69 -8.42 0.50 3.29
C VAL A 69 -7.84 0.97 4.63
N ALA A 70 -8.24 2.14 5.13
CA ALA A 70 -7.79 2.63 6.43
C ALA A 70 -8.23 1.73 7.58
N GLU A 71 -9.47 1.22 7.55
CA GLU A 71 -10.02 0.26 8.50
C GLU A 71 -9.27 -1.08 8.47
N LEU A 72 -8.98 -1.59 7.27
CA LEU A 72 -8.20 -2.80 7.08
C LEU A 72 -6.78 -2.61 7.63
N SER A 73 -6.12 -1.51 7.28
CA SER A 73 -4.78 -1.21 7.76
C SER A 73 -4.73 -1.06 9.28
N ALA A 74 -5.69 -0.37 9.90
CA ALA A 74 -5.72 -0.22 11.36
C ALA A 74 -5.87 -1.57 12.13
N GLN A 75 -6.37 -2.62 11.47
CA GLN A 75 -6.46 -3.97 12.05
C GLN A 75 -5.17 -4.78 11.91
N MET A 76 -4.20 -4.31 11.12
CA MET A 76 -2.91 -4.96 10.97
C MET A 76 -2.10 -4.82 12.25
N GLU A 77 -1.57 -5.94 12.76
CA GLU A 77 -0.80 -5.98 14.01
C GLU A 77 0.41 -5.03 13.97
N GLU A 78 0.93 -4.78 12.77
CA GLU A 78 2.06 -3.91 12.46
C GLU A 78 1.80 -2.42 12.77
N LEU A 79 0.53 -1.99 12.82
CA LEU A 79 0.14 -0.63 13.23
C LEU A 79 -0.14 -0.50 14.72
N GLY A 80 -0.03 -1.60 15.47
CA GLY A 80 -0.23 -1.67 16.91
C GLY A 80 -1.70 -1.85 17.29
N GLU A 81 -1.92 -2.57 18.40
CA GLU A 81 -3.25 -2.79 18.95
C GLU A 81 -3.97 -1.46 19.23
N GLY A 82 -5.19 -1.33 18.70
CA GLY A 82 -6.04 -0.16 18.93
C GLY A 82 -5.72 1.07 18.07
N CYS A 83 -4.99 0.90 16.96
CA CYS A 83 -4.88 1.94 15.94
C CYS A 83 -6.27 2.38 15.46
N ASP A 84 -6.53 3.69 15.47
CA ASP A 84 -7.80 4.24 14.97
C ASP A 84 -7.72 4.37 13.43
N PRO A 85 -8.67 3.79 12.65
CA PRO A 85 -8.75 4.01 11.21
C PRO A 85 -8.72 5.50 10.80
N ALA A 86 -9.24 6.40 11.64
CA ALA A 86 -9.20 7.83 11.39
C ALA A 86 -7.78 8.42 11.40
N ASP A 87 -6.85 7.79 12.14
CA ASP A 87 -5.44 8.18 12.16
C ASP A 87 -4.68 7.66 10.92
N VAL A 88 -5.18 6.58 10.30
CA VAL A 88 -4.58 5.95 9.10
C VAL A 88 -5.10 6.57 7.81
N LEU A 89 -6.36 7.02 7.78
CA LEU A 89 -7.03 7.56 6.60
C LEU A 89 -6.22 8.66 5.87
N PRO A 90 -5.61 9.66 6.55
CA PRO A 90 -4.81 10.67 5.86
C PRO A 90 -3.66 10.09 5.03
N ALA A 91 -3.00 9.03 5.53
CA ALA A 91 -1.94 8.36 4.78
C ALA A 91 -2.49 7.63 3.55
N VAL A 92 -3.67 7.01 3.65
CA VAL A 92 -4.36 6.39 2.50
C VAL A 92 -4.74 7.44 1.46
N GLU A 93 -5.17 8.64 1.88
CA GLU A 93 -5.48 9.74 0.97
C GLU A 93 -4.24 10.27 0.24
N GLU A 94 -3.11 10.39 0.93
CA GLU A 94 -1.81 10.74 0.35
C GLU A 94 -1.35 9.68 -0.67
N LEU A 95 -1.48 8.39 -0.35
CA LEU A 95 -1.17 7.29 -1.27
C LEU A 95 -2.07 7.31 -2.52
N ALA A 96 -3.37 7.56 -2.35
CA ALA A 96 -4.30 7.69 -3.47
C ALA A 96 -3.96 8.89 -4.37
N ALA A 97 -3.51 10.01 -3.77
CA ALA A 97 -3.04 11.17 -4.52
C ALA A 97 -1.78 10.84 -5.33
N LEU A 98 -0.76 10.24 -4.70
CA LEU A 98 0.45 9.78 -5.36
C LEU A 98 0.14 8.81 -6.52
N ALA A 99 -0.78 7.88 -6.30
CA ALA A 99 -1.19 6.91 -7.31
C ALA A 99 -1.88 7.58 -8.52
N ARG A 100 -2.71 8.61 -8.28
CA ARG A 100 -3.29 9.42 -9.37
C ARG A 100 -2.23 10.13 -10.19
N GLU A 101 -1.25 10.73 -9.54
CA GLU A 101 -0.14 11.42 -10.21
C GLU A 101 0.68 10.43 -11.07
N ALA A 102 1.09 9.31 -10.48
CA ALA A 102 1.84 8.28 -11.20
C ALA A 102 1.05 7.72 -12.38
N ARG A 103 -0.25 7.43 -12.20
CA ARG A 103 -1.13 6.95 -13.28
C ARG A 103 -1.25 7.98 -14.41
N ALA A 104 -1.41 9.27 -14.09
CA ALA A 104 -1.51 10.33 -15.08
C ALA A 104 -0.19 10.53 -15.86
N ALA A 105 0.95 10.31 -15.20
CA ALA A 105 2.28 10.38 -15.81
C ALA A 105 2.71 9.11 -16.55
N GLY A 106 1.97 8.00 -16.41
CA GLY A 106 2.37 6.69 -16.94
C GLY A 106 3.55 6.06 -16.18
N GLU A 107 3.76 6.47 -14.93
CA GLU A 107 4.85 6.04 -14.06
C GLU A 107 4.45 4.85 -13.18
N ARG A 108 5.47 4.17 -12.66
CA ARG A 108 5.31 3.03 -11.73
C ARG A 108 5.62 3.47 -10.31
N LEU A 109 4.97 2.83 -9.34
CA LEU A 109 5.25 3.03 -7.93
C LEU A 109 6.21 1.96 -7.38
N TYR A 110 6.97 2.39 -6.38
CA TYR A 110 7.90 1.57 -5.62
C TYR A 110 7.74 1.93 -4.14
N CYS A 111 7.82 0.94 -3.26
CA CYS A 111 7.84 1.18 -1.83
C CYS A 111 9.30 1.21 -1.35
N ARG A 112 9.69 2.29 -0.68
CA ARG A 112 11.00 2.40 -0.03
C ARG A 112 10.80 2.42 1.48
N MET A 113 11.34 1.41 2.14
CA MET A 113 11.32 1.27 3.59
C MET A 113 12.71 1.53 4.15
N CYS A 114 12.76 2.17 5.32
CA CYS A 114 13.97 2.20 6.15
C CYS A 114 13.69 1.36 7.39
N LEU A 115 14.59 0.43 7.69
CA LEU A 115 14.51 -0.50 8.83
C LEU A 115 15.24 0.07 10.06
#